data_AF-X1JTZ2-F1
#
_entry.id   AF-X1JTZ2-F1
#
_cell.length_a   1.000
_cell.length_b   1.000
_cell.length_c   1.000
_cell.angle_alpha   90.00
_cell.angle_beta   90.00
_cell.angle_gamma   90.00
#
_symmetry.space_group_name_H-M   'P 1'
#
loop_
_entity.id
_entity.type
_entity.pdbx_description
1 polymer ?
#
loop_
_entity_poly.entity_id
_entity_poly.type
_entity_poly.pdbx_seq_one_letter_code
_entity_poly.pdbx_strand_id
1 'polypeptide(L)'
;MPKLRLIGLTLLALSATAVSHAEETRYVSDELNTWVRSGPGDHYRLVGTVNAGEEVTLLQTDANTNYAQVKDSSGRTAWIPLKQLSTEPSLRSRVPDLENQVKTLTDKLTNIDNTWNQRTAEMQQKVAQSDSVINGLKEENQ
;
A
#
# COMPACT_ATOMS: atom_id res chain seq x y z
N MET A 1 21.01 -50.47 -41.00
CA MET A 1 19.64 -50.18 -40.54
C MET A 1 19.68 -49.33 -39.26
N PRO A 2 19.54 -47.99 -39.33
CA PRO A 2 19.44 -47.15 -38.14
C PRO A 2 18.15 -46.31 -38.22
N LYS A 3 17.03 -46.84 -37.74
CA LYS A 3 15.76 -46.08 -37.74
C LYS A 3 14.96 -46.35 -36.47
N LEU A 4 15.58 -46.24 -35.29
CA LEU A 4 14.80 -46.40 -34.06
C LEU A 4 15.42 -45.69 -32.83
N ARG A 5 16.02 -44.51 -33.01
CA ARG A 5 16.51 -43.69 -31.88
C ARG A 5 16.03 -42.24 -31.88
N LEU A 6 15.11 -41.89 -32.78
CA LEU A 6 14.67 -40.49 -32.97
C LEU A 6 13.18 -40.26 -32.65
N ILE A 7 12.56 -41.14 -31.86
CA ILE A 7 11.15 -41.00 -31.43
C ILE A 7 11.04 -40.76 -29.91
N GLY A 8 12.08 -41.09 -29.13
CA GLY A 8 12.09 -40.89 -27.68
C GLY A 8 12.40 -39.46 -27.22
N LEU A 9 12.94 -38.60 -28.09
CA LEU A 9 13.42 -37.26 -27.70
C LEU A 9 12.40 -36.14 -27.94
N THR A 10 11.33 -36.39 -28.69
CA THR A 10 10.30 -35.37 -29.00
C THR A 10 9.14 -35.35 -28.01
N LEU A 11 9.04 -36.30 -27.09
CA LEU A 11 7.95 -36.37 -26.12
C LEU A 11 8.25 -35.68 -24.77
N LEU A 12 9.42 -35.04 -24.63
CA LEU A 12 9.86 -34.37 -23.40
C LEU A 12 9.91 -32.83 -23.54
N ALA A 13 9.06 -32.24 -24.37
CA ALA A 13 9.03 -30.80 -24.60
C ALA A 13 7.67 -30.13 -24.32
N LEU A 14 6.70 -30.87 -23.76
CA LEU A 14 5.32 -30.36 -23.56
C LEU A 14 4.86 -30.31 -22.10
N SER A 15 5.77 -30.32 -21.13
CA SER A 15 5.38 -30.21 -19.72
C SER A 15 6.02 -28.98 -19.08
N ALA A 16 5.15 -27.99 -18.84
CA ALA A 16 5.23 -26.91 -17.86
C ALA A 16 5.31 -25.48 -18.42
N THR A 17 4.26 -25.03 -19.11
CA THR A 17 3.83 -23.64 -18.90
C THR A 17 3.10 -23.59 -17.56
N ALA A 18 3.84 -23.41 -16.47
CA ALA A 18 3.23 -23.01 -15.21
C ALA A 18 2.68 -21.60 -15.41
N VAL A 19 1.36 -21.48 -15.58
CA VAL A 19 0.69 -20.18 -15.54
C VAL A 19 0.80 -19.70 -14.10
N SER A 20 1.76 -18.81 -13.85
CA SER A 20 1.84 -18.08 -12.59
C SER A 20 0.69 -17.09 -12.55
N HIS A 21 -0.46 -17.50 -12.00
CA HIS A 21 -1.46 -16.55 -11.56
C HIS A 21 -0.85 -15.77 -10.39
N ALA A 22 -0.60 -14.48 -10.61
CA ALA A 22 -0.22 -13.58 -9.54
C ALA A 22 -1.31 -13.62 -8.47
N GLU A 23 -0.91 -13.93 -7.25
CA GLU A 23 -1.82 -13.98 -6.11
C GLU A 23 -2.30 -12.56 -5.83
N GLU A 24 -3.55 -12.25 -6.20
CA GLU A 24 -4.09 -10.91 -6.06
C GLU A 24 -4.62 -10.71 -4.64
N THR A 25 -3.87 -9.95 -3.84
CA THR A 25 -4.29 -9.57 -2.49
C THR A 25 -5.45 -8.58 -2.54
N ARG A 26 -6.49 -8.85 -1.75
CA ARG A 26 -7.65 -7.98 -1.51
C ARG A 26 -7.87 -7.83 0.00
N TYR A 27 -8.63 -6.83 0.38
CA TYR A 27 -8.99 -6.56 1.76
C TYR A 27 -10.50 -6.59 1.92
N VAL A 28 -10.98 -7.18 3.00
CA VAL A 28 -12.39 -7.08 3.37
C VAL A 28 -12.68 -5.63 3.77
N SER A 29 -13.79 -5.08 3.28
CA SER A 29 -14.23 -3.72 3.60
C SER A 29 -14.34 -3.47 5.11
N ASP A 30 -14.25 -2.20 5.50
CA ASP A 30 -14.24 -1.75 6.90
C ASP A 30 -15.60 -1.83 7.60
N GLU A 31 -16.64 -2.15 6.85
CA GLU A 31 -18.03 -2.18 7.30
C GLU A 31 -18.44 -3.56 7.81
N LEU A 32 -18.25 -3.77 9.12
CA LEU A 32 -18.74 -4.93 9.90
C LEU A 32 -18.27 -6.32 9.40
N ASN A 33 -18.38 -7.32 10.27
CA ASN A 33 -18.04 -8.69 9.91
C ASN A 33 -18.95 -9.15 8.76
N THR A 34 -18.32 -9.69 7.72
CA THR A 34 -19.01 -10.14 6.52
C THR A 34 -19.23 -11.64 6.58
N TRP A 35 -20.43 -12.08 6.24
CA TRP A 35 -20.75 -13.49 6.10
C TRP A 35 -20.19 -14.06 4.80
N VAL A 36 -19.52 -15.21 4.90
CA VAL A 36 -18.98 -15.93 3.74
C VAL A 36 -19.80 -17.18 3.44
N ARG A 37 -19.82 -17.58 2.17
CA ARG A 37 -20.69 -18.63 1.63
C ARG A 37 -19.92 -19.80 1.03
N SER A 38 -20.58 -20.94 0.89
CA SER A 38 -20.01 -22.13 0.25
C SER A 38 -19.94 -22.04 -1.29
N GLY A 39 -20.62 -21.07 -1.91
CA GLY A 39 -20.67 -20.90 -3.36
C GLY A 39 -21.01 -19.46 -3.78
N PRO A 40 -20.92 -19.17 -5.10
CA PRO A 40 -21.09 -17.83 -5.65
C PRO A 40 -22.56 -17.42 -5.71
N GLY A 41 -23.13 -16.95 -4.60
CA GLY A 41 -24.51 -16.44 -4.60
C GLY A 41 -25.24 -16.58 -3.27
N ASP A 42 -26.37 -15.86 -3.15
CA ASP A 42 -27.12 -15.77 -1.89
C ASP A 42 -27.85 -17.06 -1.48
N HIS A 43 -28.09 -17.96 -2.42
CA HIS A 43 -28.73 -19.25 -2.16
C HIS A 43 -27.77 -20.29 -1.55
N TYR A 44 -26.48 -20.01 -1.55
CA TYR A 44 -25.50 -20.88 -0.91
C TYR A 44 -25.47 -20.68 0.61
N ARG A 45 -25.24 -21.79 1.32
CA ARG A 45 -25.18 -21.81 2.79
C ARG A 45 -24.06 -20.92 3.31
N LEU A 46 -24.34 -20.20 4.40
CA LEU A 46 -23.32 -19.48 5.17
C LEU A 46 -22.35 -20.49 5.80
N VAL A 47 -21.05 -20.28 5.58
CA VAL A 47 -19.98 -21.16 6.10
C VAL A 47 -19.15 -20.51 7.20
N GLY A 48 -19.35 -19.21 7.45
CA GLY A 48 -18.72 -18.48 8.53
C GLY A 48 -18.74 -16.97 8.30
N THR A 49 -17.85 -16.28 9.00
CA THR A 49 -17.62 -14.85 8.86
C THR A 49 -16.15 -14.58 8.60
N VAL A 50 -15.88 -13.44 7.96
CA VAL A 50 -14.56 -12.83 7.81
C VAL A 50 -14.57 -11.45 8.46
N ASN A 51 -13.45 -11.07 9.06
CA ASN A 51 -13.38 -9.81 9.80
C ASN A 51 -13.23 -8.62 8.85
N ALA A 52 -13.76 -7.47 9.27
CA ALA A 52 -13.54 -6.22 8.55
C ALA A 52 -12.04 -5.88 8.51
N GLY A 53 -11.54 -5.48 7.35
CA GLY A 53 -10.13 -5.15 7.13
C GLY A 53 -9.18 -6.34 7.00
N GLU A 54 -9.69 -7.57 7.06
CA GLU A 54 -8.87 -8.78 6.90
C GLU A 54 -8.30 -8.87 5.48
N GLU A 55 -7.00 -9.19 5.40
CA GLU A 55 -6.33 -9.48 4.13
C GLU A 55 -6.72 -10.87 3.64
N VAL A 56 -7.10 -10.97 2.36
CA VAL A 56 -7.50 -12.21 1.71
C VAL A 56 -6.90 -12.30 0.32
N THR A 57 -6.59 -13.52 -0.10
CA THR A 57 -6.18 -13.79 -1.48
C THR A 57 -7.41 -13.97 -2.35
N LEU A 58 -7.51 -13.22 -3.44
CA LEU A 58 -8.51 -13.45 -4.49
C LEU A 58 -8.10 -14.65 -5.36
N LEU A 59 -8.96 -15.66 -5.43
CA LEU A 59 -8.75 -16.84 -6.28
C LEU A 59 -9.47 -16.71 -7.62
N GLN A 60 -10.73 -16.27 -7.58
CA GLN A 60 -11.54 -16.06 -8.79
C GLN A 60 -12.75 -15.17 -8.49
N THR A 61 -13.36 -14.64 -9.55
CA THR A 61 -14.58 -13.83 -9.48
C THR A 61 -15.66 -14.44 -10.37
N ASP A 62 -16.91 -14.36 -9.90
CA ASP A 62 -18.10 -14.66 -10.69
C ASP A 62 -18.85 -13.36 -10.93
N ALA A 63 -18.73 -12.82 -12.15
CA ALA A 63 -19.37 -11.59 -12.56
C ALA A 63 -20.90 -11.70 -12.67
N ASN A 64 -21.45 -12.91 -12.86
CA ASN A 64 -22.90 -13.09 -12.99
C ASN A 64 -23.59 -12.91 -11.64
N THR A 65 -22.94 -13.36 -10.58
CA THR A 65 -23.48 -13.34 -9.22
C THR A 65 -22.91 -12.21 -8.37
N ASN A 66 -21.88 -11.51 -8.84
CA ASN A 66 -21.13 -10.49 -8.11
C ASN A 66 -20.48 -11.03 -6.83
N TYR A 67 -19.93 -12.25 -6.92
CA TYR A 67 -19.20 -12.90 -5.84
C TYR A 67 -17.74 -13.14 -6.22
N ALA A 68 -16.88 -13.22 -5.21
CA ALA A 68 -15.48 -13.55 -5.32
C ALA A 68 -15.17 -14.74 -4.43
N GLN A 69 -14.38 -15.69 -4.92
CA GLN A 69 -13.82 -16.74 -4.11
C GLN A 69 -12.49 -16.25 -3.55
N VAL A 70 -12.37 -16.30 -2.23
CA VAL A 70 -11.19 -15.82 -1.52
C VAL A 70 -10.63 -16.91 -0.62
N LYS A 71 -9.31 -16.84 -0.37
CA LYS A 71 -8.62 -17.64 0.63
C LYS A 71 -8.17 -16.73 1.76
N ASP A 72 -8.56 -17.07 2.98
CA ASP A 72 -8.17 -16.33 4.17
C ASP A 72 -6.80 -16.78 4.72
N SER A 73 -6.33 -16.07 5.75
CA SER A 73 -5.06 -16.36 6.44
C SER A 73 -4.99 -17.76 7.07
N SER A 74 -6.15 -18.35 7.41
CA SER A 74 -6.25 -19.73 7.92
C SER A 74 -6.18 -20.78 6.81
N GLY A 75 -6.14 -20.36 5.55
CA GLY A 75 -6.14 -21.21 4.37
C GLY A 75 -7.52 -21.70 3.94
N ARG A 76 -8.58 -21.21 4.58
CA ARG A 76 -9.97 -21.57 4.25
C ARG A 76 -10.40 -20.79 3.00
N THR A 77 -11.06 -21.49 2.09
CA THR A 77 -11.65 -20.91 0.89
C THR A 77 -13.15 -20.71 1.06
N ALA A 78 -13.64 -19.51 0.77
CA ALA A 78 -15.06 -19.19 0.83
C ALA A 78 -15.44 -18.10 -0.19
N TRP A 79 -16.73 -17.91 -0.40
CA TRP A 79 -17.27 -16.91 -1.32
C TRP A 79 -17.77 -15.68 -0.57
N ILE A 80 -17.40 -14.50 -1.04
CA ILE A 80 -17.75 -13.19 -0.49
C ILE A 80 -18.30 -12.28 -1.59
N PRO A 81 -19.31 -11.43 -1.32
CA PRO A 81 -19.75 -10.41 -2.25
C PRO A 81 -18.60 -9.49 -2.71
N LEU A 82 -18.49 -9.24 -4.02
CA LEU A 82 -17.44 -8.39 -4.60
C LEU A 82 -17.42 -6.98 -4.00
N LYS A 83 -18.59 -6.42 -3.69
CA LYS A 83 -18.75 -5.10 -3.06
C LYS A 83 -18.13 -5.00 -1.65
N GLN A 84 -17.83 -6.13 -1.01
CA GLN A 84 -17.19 -6.20 0.30
C GLN A 84 -15.68 -6.44 0.19
N LEU A 85 -15.12 -6.48 -1.02
CA LEU A 85 -13.68 -6.52 -1.26
C LEU A 85 -13.17 -5.17 -1.77
N SER A 86 -12.08 -4.73 -1.17
CA SER A 86 -11.32 -3.55 -1.52
C SER A 86 -9.93 -3.95 -2.03
N THR A 87 -9.38 -3.17 -2.96
CA THR A 87 -7.96 -3.26 -3.33
C THR A 87 -7.05 -2.52 -2.35
N GLU A 88 -7.65 -1.68 -1.51
CA GLU A 88 -6.95 -0.83 -0.54
C GLU A 88 -7.11 -1.38 0.89
N PRO A 89 -6.04 -1.36 1.70
CA PRO A 89 -6.10 -1.72 3.11
C PRO A 89 -7.13 -0.90 3.89
N SER A 90 -7.66 -1.51 4.95
CA SER A 90 -8.61 -0.88 5.88
C SER A 90 -8.14 0.49 6.38
N LEU A 91 -9.08 1.43 6.53
CA LEU A 91 -8.84 2.71 7.19
C LEU A 91 -8.29 2.51 8.61
N ARG A 92 -8.71 1.43 9.31
CA ARG A 92 -8.16 1.08 10.63
C ARG A 92 -6.66 0.82 10.61
N SER A 93 -6.13 0.18 9.56
CA SER A 93 -4.69 0.02 9.40
C SER A 93 -3.99 1.33 9.03
N ARG A 94 -4.68 2.23 8.31
CA ARG A 94 -4.12 3.50 7.83
C ARG A 94 -4.12 4.62 8.87
N VAL A 95 -4.98 4.58 9.89
CA VAL A 95 -5.06 5.66 10.91
C VAL A 95 -3.73 5.88 11.63
N PRO A 96 -3.06 4.85 12.20
CA PRO A 96 -1.77 5.05 12.85
C PRO A 96 -0.70 5.59 11.90
N ASP A 97 -0.68 5.11 10.65
CA ASP A 97 0.27 5.57 9.64
C ASP A 97 0.02 7.03 9.23
N LEU A 98 -1.25 7.43 9.12
CA LEU A 98 -1.65 8.81 8.84
C LEU A 98 -1.33 9.73 10.02
N GLU A 99 -1.56 9.30 11.26
CA GLU A 99 -1.18 10.03 12.47
C GLU A 99 0.34 10.24 12.53
N ASN A 100 1.13 9.20 12.22
CA ASN A 100 2.60 9.29 12.15
C ASN A 100 3.07 10.26 11.06
N GLN A 101 2.39 10.27 9.91
CA GLN A 101 2.68 11.23 8.83
C GLN A 101 2.37 12.66 9.25
N VAL A 102 1.20 12.90 9.88
CA VAL A 102 0.84 14.23 10.41
C VAL A 102 1.89 14.69 11.41
N LYS A 103 2.27 13.85 12.38
CA LYS A 103 3.32 14.17 13.35
C LYS A 103 4.64 14.53 12.67
N THR A 104 5.08 13.71 11.71
CA THR A 104 6.34 13.94 10.99
C THR A 104 6.32 15.25 10.21
N LEU A 105 5.19 15.57 9.56
CA LEU A 105 5.02 16.80 8.80
C LEU A 105 4.99 18.03 9.72
N THR A 106 4.33 17.92 10.88
CA THR A 106 4.35 18.97 11.91
C THR A 106 5.76 19.21 12.44
N ASP A 107 6.50 18.15 12.80
CA ASP A 107 7.88 18.26 13.30
C ASP A 107 8.81 18.93 12.26
N LYS A 108 8.64 18.59 10.97
CA LYS A 108 9.37 19.25 9.87
C LYS A 108 9.03 20.73 9.77
N LEU A 109 7.76 21.09 9.88
CA LEU A 109 7.32 22.49 9.79
C LEU A 109 7.89 23.32 10.95
N THR A 110 7.87 22.80 12.17
CA THR A 110 8.47 23.46 13.33
C THR A 110 9.98 23.65 13.17
N ASN A 111 10.70 22.65 12.63
CA ASN A 111 12.13 22.78 12.35
C ASN A 111 12.42 23.87 11.29
N ILE A 112 11.63 23.88 10.22
CA ILE A 112 11.74 24.89 9.15
C ILE A 112 11.54 26.29 9.74
N ASP A 113 10.52 26.49 10.57
CA ASP A 113 10.23 27.78 11.19
C ASP A 113 11.38 28.27 12.08
N ASN A 114 11.91 27.38 12.93
CA ASN A 114 13.09 27.69 13.77
C ASN A 114 14.32 28.06 12.93
N THR A 115 14.57 27.33 11.84
CA THR A 115 15.69 27.60 10.93
C THR A 115 15.53 28.96 10.23
N TRP A 116 14.32 29.31 9.83
CA TRP A 116 14.03 30.62 9.22
C TRP A 116 14.21 31.77 10.20
N ASN A 117 13.72 31.61 11.43
CA ASN A 117 13.88 32.60 12.50
C ASN A 117 15.37 32.84 12.80
N GLN A 118 16.16 31.76 12.89
CA GLN A 118 17.61 31.87 13.08
C GLN A 118 18.29 32.58 11.91
N ARG A 119 18.01 32.18 10.66
CA ARG A 119 18.61 32.83 9.48
C ARG A 119 18.24 34.30 9.36
N THR A 120 17.02 34.65 9.76
CA THR A 120 16.56 36.04 9.75
C THR A 120 17.32 36.87 10.80
N ALA A 121 17.52 36.33 12.00
CA ALA A 121 18.33 36.98 13.04
C ALA A 121 19.81 37.13 12.60
N GLU A 122 20.40 36.08 12.03
CA GLU A 122 21.77 36.10 11.49
C GLU A 122 21.92 37.15 10.37
N MET A 123 20.92 37.25 9.48
CA MET A 123 20.90 38.25 8.41
C MET A 123 20.84 39.67 8.98
N GLN A 124 19.94 39.93 9.94
CA GLN A 124 19.85 41.24 10.60
C GLN A 124 21.16 41.63 11.28
N GLN A 125 21.80 40.68 11.98
CA GLN A 125 23.09 40.91 12.61
C GLN A 125 24.17 41.23 11.57
N LYS A 126 24.21 40.49 10.45
CA LYS A 126 25.18 40.72 9.38
C LYS A 126 25.00 42.08 8.71
N VAL A 127 23.76 42.51 8.49
CA VAL A 127 23.45 43.85 7.97
C VAL A 127 23.91 44.92 8.95
N ALA A 128 23.56 44.81 10.24
CA ALA A 128 23.98 45.76 11.26
C ALA A 128 25.51 45.85 11.40
N GLN A 129 26.21 44.72 11.31
CA GLN A 129 27.68 44.69 11.31
C GLN A 129 28.25 45.37 10.06
N SER A 130 27.68 45.12 8.89
CA SER A 130 28.08 45.78 7.64
C SER A 130 27.89 47.30 7.72
N ASP A 131 26.76 47.76 8.26
CA ASP A 131 26.49 49.19 8.45
C ASP A 131 27.50 49.85 9.40
N SER A 132 27.84 49.17 10.51
CA SER A 132 28.86 49.65 11.45
C SER A 132 30.24 49.79 10.79
N VAL A 133 30.65 48.82 9.97
CA VAL A 133 31.94 48.86 9.26
C VAL A 133 31.96 49.99 8.23
N ILE A 134 30.88 50.16 7.47
CA ILE A 134 30.74 51.24 6.48
C ILE A 134 30.85 52.61 7.16
N ASN A 135 30.16 52.80 8.28
CA ASN A 135 30.21 54.07 9.02
C ASN A 135 31.62 54.37 9.55
N GLY A 136 32.31 53.38 10.13
CA GLY A 136 33.70 53.55 10.59
C GLY A 136 34.67 53.92 9.47
N LEU A 137 34.58 53.23 8.32
CA LEU A 137 35.39 53.57 7.14
C LEU A 137 35.11 54.99 6.62
N LYS A 138 33.87 55.47 6.72
CA LYS A 138 33.48 56.81 6.31
C LYS A 138 34.00 57.89 7.26
N GLU A 139 34.12 57.58 8.55
CA GLU A 139 34.72 58.46 9.55
C GLU A 139 36.24 58.55 9.36
N GLU A 140 36.91 57.43 9.02
CA GLU A 140 38.37 57.39 8.82
C GLU A 140 38.85 58.10 7.53
N ASN A 141 37.96 58.24 6.52
CA ASN A 141 38.26 58.92 5.25
C ASN A 141 37.82 60.40 5.21
N GLN A 142 37.38 60.97 6.33
CA GLN A 142 37.09 62.41 6.49
C GLN A 142 38.22 63.11 7.23
#